data_AF-A0A246NIY8-F1
#
_entry.id   AF-A0A246NIY8-F1
#
_cell.length_a   1.000
_cell.length_b   1.000
_cell.length_c   1.000
_cell.angle_alpha   90.00
_cell.angle_beta   90.00
_cell.angle_gamma   90.00
#
_symmetry.space_group_name_H-M   'P 1'
#
loop_
_entity.id
_entity.type
_entity.pdbx_description
1 polymer ?
#
loop_
_entity_poly.entity_id
_entity_poly.type
_entity_poly.pdbx_seq_one_letter_code
_entity_poly.pdbx_strand_id
1 'polypeptide(L)' 'MADKLIPVNSNVSVMASQVIAVTASSHGHEVMVHTVDGERYSLSYSMINERWAAKARFEQLVNDAVAGE' A
#
# COMPACT_ATOMS: atom_id res chain seq x y z
N MET A 1 6.85 -19.37 1.95
CA MET A 1 6.49 -17.98 1.64
C MET A 1 7.24 -17.10 2.61
N ALA A 2 8.27 -16.39 2.13
CA ALA A 2 8.95 -15.38 2.94
C ALA A 2 8.11 -14.10 2.83
N ASP A 3 7.65 -13.57 3.94
CA ASP A 3 6.93 -12.31 3.93
C ASP A 3 7.88 -11.18 3.47
N LYS A 4 7.41 -10.33 2.53
CA LYS A 4 8.19 -9.20 2.00
C LYS A 4 7.73 -7.89 2.64
N LEU A 5 8.70 -7.05 2.98
CA LEU A 5 8.47 -5.65 3.37
C LEU A 5 8.14 -4.80 2.13
N ILE A 6 6.97 -4.16 2.14
CA ILE A 6 6.51 -3.24 1.10
C ILE A 6 6.62 -1.80 1.61
N PRO A 7 7.38 -0.92 0.93
CA PRO A 7 7.49 0.48 1.32
C PRO A 7 6.18 1.22 1.04
N VAL A 8 5.61 1.83 2.08
CA VAL A 8 4.40 2.69 1.96
C VAL A 8 4.80 4.13 1.69
N ASN A 9 5.86 4.61 2.34
CA ASN A 9 6.44 5.91 2.12
C ASN A 9 7.92 5.90 2.52
N SER A 10 8.60 7.05 2.46
CA SER A 10 10.02 7.15 2.78
C SER A 10 10.39 6.76 4.22
N ASN A 11 9.43 6.74 5.14
CA ASN A 11 9.66 6.48 6.57
C ASN A 11 9.06 5.16 7.05
N VAL A 12 8.10 4.59 6.32
CA VAL A 12 7.32 3.43 6.77
C VAL A 12 7.28 2.36 5.68
N SER A 13 7.58 1.14 6.08
CA SER A 13 7.35 -0.08 5.31
C SER A 13 6.49 -1.04 6.13
N VAL A 14 5.62 -1.80 5.48
CA VAL A 14 4.73 -2.78 6.12
C VAL A 14 4.98 -4.16 5.56
N MET A 15 4.79 -5.19 6.38
CA MET A 15 4.83 -6.59 5.92
C MET A 15 3.66 -6.83 4.97
N ALA A 16 3.89 -7.50 3.83
CA ALA A 16 2.87 -7.73 2.83
C ALA A 16 1.66 -8.50 3.40
N SER A 17 1.90 -9.50 4.24
CA SER A 17 0.83 -10.26 4.92
C SER A 17 0.01 -9.43 5.92
N GLN A 18 0.53 -8.30 6.38
CA GLN A 18 -0.22 -7.41 7.28
C GLN A 18 -1.17 -6.49 6.52
N VAL A 19 -1.06 -6.32 5.20
CA VAL A 19 -1.93 -5.41 4.44
C VAL A 19 -3.28 -6.08 4.18
N ILE A 20 -4.35 -5.43 4.65
CA ILE A 20 -5.73 -5.93 4.44
C ILE A 20 -6.49 -5.15 3.38
N ALA A 21 -6.16 -3.87 3.20
CA ALA A 21 -6.87 -3.01 2.26
C ALA A 21 -6.03 -1.81 1.85
N VAL A 22 -6.23 -1.37 0.60
CA VAL A 22 -5.70 -0.10 0.09
C VAL A 22 -6.88 0.72 -0.40
N THR A 23 -7.06 1.92 0.13
CA THR A 23 -8.22 2.77 -0.20
C THR A 23 -7.75 4.12 -0.73
N ALA A 24 -8.29 4.56 -1.86
CA ALA A 24 -8.09 5.92 -2.36
C ALA A 24 -9.36 6.74 -2.10
N SER A 25 -9.23 7.87 -1.40
CA SER A 25 -10.35 8.74 -1.12
C SER A 25 -10.81 9.47 -2.38
N SER A 26 -12.12 9.53 -2.64
CA SER A 26 -12.66 10.26 -3.79
C SER A 26 -12.47 11.77 -3.66
N HIS A 27 -12.60 12.28 -2.43
CA HIS A 27 -12.53 13.71 -2.06
C HIS A 27 -11.14 14.16 -1.55
N GLY A 28 -10.12 13.30 -1.68
CA GLY A 28 -8.76 13.58 -1.21
C GLY A 28 -7.68 13.10 -2.18
N HIS A 29 -6.46 13.57 -1.95
CA HIS A 29 -5.25 13.14 -2.67
C HIS A 29 -4.43 12.18 -1.81
N GLU A 30 -5.11 11.28 -1.12
CA GLU A 30 -4.46 10.33 -0.22
C GLU A 30 -4.91 8.92 -0.57
N VAL A 31 -3.93 8.02 -0.58
CA VAL A 31 -4.11 6.58 -0.69
C VAL A 31 -3.69 6.00 0.65
N MET A 32 -4.61 5.34 1.34
CA MET A 32 -4.38 4.78 2.66
C MET A 32 -4.20 3.27 2.58
N VAL A 33 -3.13 2.78 3.19
CA VAL A 33 -2.86 1.36 3.41
C VAL A 33 -3.32 1.02 4.82
N HIS A 34 -4.19 0.02 4.95
CA HIS A 34 -4.71 -0.47 6.22
C HIS A 34 -4.07 -1.80 6.55
N THR A 35 -3.59 -1.95 7.79
CA THR A 35 -2.99 -3.19 8.27
C THR A 35 -3.94 -3.99 9.17
N VAL A 36 -3.66 -5.28 9.36
CA VAL A 36 -4.38 -6.19 10.28
C VAL A 36 -4.40 -5.67 11.72
N ASP A 37 -3.34 -4.97 12.14
CA ASP A 37 -3.18 -4.37 13.47
C ASP A 37 -4.04 -3.10 13.65
N GLY A 38 -4.77 -2.68 12.61
CA GLY A 38 -5.62 -1.50 12.62
C GLY A 38 -4.88 -0.20 12.35
N GLU A 39 -3.58 -0.27 12.05
CA GLU A 39 -2.78 0.90 11.66
C GLU A 39 -3.13 1.34 10.23
N ARG A 40 -2.96 2.64 10.00
CA ARG A 40 -3.25 3.26 8.70
C ARG A 40 -2.10 4.15 8.30
N TYR A 41 -1.58 3.91 7.10
CA TYR A 41 -0.45 4.65 6.56
C TYR A 41 -0.81 5.31 5.26
N SER A 42 -0.42 6.58 5.10
CA SER A 42 -0.59 7.31 3.85
C SER A 42 0.53 6.92 2.89
N LEU A 43 0.13 6.37 1.75
CA LEU A 43 1.00 5.99 0.65
C LEU A 43 1.57 7.25 0.00
N SER A 44 2.88 7.35 -0.07
CA SER A 44 3.53 8.43 -0.81
C SER A 44 3.57 8.11 -2.30
N TYR A 45 3.13 9.07 -3.12
CA TYR A 45 3.20 9.00 -4.57
C TYR A 45 3.44 10.39 -5.17
N SER A 46 4.14 10.43 -6.32
CA SER A 46 4.77 11.66 -6.81
C SER A 46 3.82 12.69 -7.42
N MET A 47 2.67 12.27 -7.97
CA MET A 47 1.73 13.18 -8.64
C MET A 47 0.29 13.00 -8.17
N ILE A 48 -0.43 14.10 -7.97
CA ILE A 48 -1.84 14.13 -7.54
C ILE A 48 -2.77 13.27 -8.41
N ASN A 49 -2.51 13.18 -9.72
CA ASN A 49 -3.31 12.39 -10.67
C ASN A 49 -2.94 10.91 -10.72
N GLU A 50 -1.86 10.49 -10.06
CA GLU A 50 -1.43 9.10 -10.04
C GLU A 50 -2.08 8.29 -8.92
N ARG A 51 -2.98 8.84 -8.10
CA ARG A 51 -3.53 8.15 -6.91
C ARG A 51 -4.08 6.74 -7.23
N TRP A 52 -4.83 6.61 -8.32
CA TRP A 52 -5.44 5.34 -8.71
C TRP A 52 -4.40 4.35 -9.23
N ALA A 53 -3.42 4.85 -9.97
CA ALA A 53 -2.29 4.04 -10.44
C ALA A 53 -1.38 3.62 -9.27
N ALA A 54 -1.14 4.50 -8.31
CA ALA A 54 -0.36 4.23 -7.10
C ALA A 54 -1.04 3.16 -6.23
N LYS A 55 -2.37 3.28 -6.03
CA LYS A 55 -3.17 2.23 -5.39
C LYS A 55 -3.00 0.89 -6.10
N ALA A 56 -3.23 0.84 -7.42
CA ALA A 56 -3.14 -0.41 -8.19
C ALA A 56 -1.73 -1.03 -8.15
N ARG A 57 -0.68 -0.21 -8.29
CA ARG A 57 0.72 -0.66 -8.19
C ARG A 57 1.01 -1.24 -6.81
N PHE A 58 0.56 -0.58 -5.75
CA PHE A 58 0.78 -1.06 -4.39
C PHE A 58 0.03 -2.37 -4.11
N GLU A 59 -1.22 -2.48 -4.56
CA GLU A 59 -1.99 -3.74 -4.48
C GLU A 59 -1.27 -4.87 -5.22
N GLN A 60 -0.71 -4.60 -6.40
CA GLN A 60 0.05 -5.58 -7.16
C GLN A 60 1.32 -6.01 -6.41
N LEU A 61 2.06 -5.08 -5.80
CA LEU A 61 3.25 -5.39 -4.99
C LEU A 61 2.92 -6.28 -3.78
N VAL A 62 1.81 -6.01 -3.11
CA VAL A 62 1.33 -6.83 -1.99
C VAL A 62 0.96 -8.23 -2.48
N ASN A 63 0.20 -8.33 -3.58
CA ASN A 63 -0.22 -9.61 -4.14
C ASN A 63 0.98 -10.45 -4.60
N ASP A 64 1.95 -9.85 -5.28
CA ASP A 64 3.20 -10.50 -5.70
C ASP A 64 3.99 -11.04 -4.49
N ALA A 65 4.12 -10.21 -3.45
CA ALA A 65 4.81 -10.58 -2.23
C ALA A 65 4.13 -11.73 -1.48
N VAL A 66 2.80 -11.77 -1.44
CA VAL A 66 2.04 -12.85 -0.80
C VAL A 66 2.06 -14.12 -1.66
N ALA A 67 1.99 -13.98 -2.99
CA ALA A 67 2.08 -15.10 -3.94
C ALA A 67 3.47 -15.78 -3.89
N GLY A 68 4.50 -15.03 -3.51
CA GLY A 68 5.87 -15.53 -3.36
C GLY A 68 6.63 -15.66 -4.68
N GLU A 69 6.22 -14.90 -5.71
CA GLU A 69 6.96 -14.69 -6.96
C GLU A 69 8.14 -13.71 -6.79
#